data_AF-A0AAV6JGS8-F1
#
_entry.id   AF-A0AAV6JGS8-F1
#
_cell.length_a   1.000
_cell.length_b   1.000
_cell.length_c   1.000
_cell.angle_alpha   90.00
_cell.angle_beta   90.00
_cell.angle_gamma   90.00
#
_symmetry.space_group_name_H-M   'P 1'
#
loop_
_entity.id
_entity.type
_entity.pdbx_description
1 polymer ?
#
loop_
_entity_poly.entity_id
_entity_poly.type
_entity_poly.pdbx_seq_one_letter_code
_entity_poly.pdbx_strand_id
1 'polypeptide(L)'
;MDIELGHNNFCEITGVEMVMMADGRGVVRMVAAFARMLMPVRRLDCGEDPIATVLGKIESLEDGVGGVLGKIDGMLHNQIWISVSRYRTAKGSNRIVDKTIEFEQVDRESNWDDQILFNGIIFYIGLLTVPGAAQLPLWRTDGVVLTVLLHSGPVEFLYYWLHRALHHHYLYSRYHSHHHSSIVTEPISSVIHPFAEHIAYFTLFAIPLLSSTVTRTASIASFAGYISYIDLMNNMGHCNFELIPKLLFSIFPPLKFLMYTPS
;
A
#
# COMPACT_ATOMS: atom_id res chain seq x y z
N MET A 1 23.32 -7.38 -46.50
CA MET A 1 22.03 -6.72 -46.75
C MET A 1 21.79 -5.87 -45.53
N ASP A 2 22.31 -4.64 -45.63
CA ASP A 2 22.24 -3.60 -44.62
C ASP A 2 20.82 -3.08 -44.46
N ILE A 3 20.41 -2.78 -43.23
CA ILE A 3 19.58 -1.61 -42.95
C ILE A 3 20.13 -0.98 -41.66
N GLU A 4 20.93 0.07 -41.84
CA GLU A 4 21.13 1.12 -40.83
C GLU A 4 19.81 1.85 -40.60
N LEU A 5 19.44 2.07 -39.33
CA LEU A 5 18.62 3.21 -38.94
C LEU A 5 19.16 3.81 -37.64
N GLY A 6 19.97 4.84 -37.81
CA GLY A 6 19.80 6.13 -37.15
C GLY A 6 19.90 6.18 -35.64
N HIS A 7 21.10 6.53 -35.16
CA HIS A 7 21.26 7.35 -33.96
C HIS A 7 20.35 8.58 -34.04
N ASN A 8 19.45 8.73 -33.09
CA ASN A 8 18.98 10.04 -32.64
C ASN A 8 19.17 10.13 -31.14
N ASN A 9 20.00 11.09 -30.78
CA ASN A 9 20.37 11.53 -29.46
C ASN A 9 19.14 11.80 -28.57
N PHE A 10 19.12 11.19 -27.39
CA PHE A 10 18.77 11.89 -26.14
C PHE A 10 19.67 11.32 -25.03
N CYS A 11 20.84 11.91 -24.92
CA CYS A 11 21.61 11.95 -23.68
C CYS A 11 20.97 13.00 -22.76
N GLU A 12 21.14 12.83 -21.45
CA GLU A 12 20.71 13.72 -20.35
C GLU A 12 19.22 13.71 -19.97
N ILE A 13 18.88 12.89 -18.96
CA ILE A 13 18.40 13.46 -17.69
C ILE A 13 19.21 12.80 -16.56
N THR A 14 20.33 13.43 -16.23
CA THR A 14 21.00 13.29 -14.94
C THR A 14 20.10 13.83 -13.83
N GLY A 15 19.97 13.07 -12.75
CA GLY A 15 19.93 13.62 -11.39
C GLY A 15 18.59 14.20 -10.91
N VAL A 16 18.10 13.59 -9.82
CA VAL A 16 17.48 14.29 -8.67
C VAL A 16 16.35 15.26 -9.02
N GLU A 17 15.12 14.75 -9.07
CA GLU A 17 13.90 15.31 -8.44
C GLU A 17 12.67 14.64 -9.06
N MET A 18 12.11 13.67 -8.34
CA MET A 18 10.67 13.45 -8.40
C MET A 18 10.15 13.37 -6.97
N VAL A 19 10.38 14.46 -6.25
CA VAL A 19 9.48 14.89 -5.18
C VAL A 19 8.14 15.07 -5.87
N MET A 20 7.17 14.19 -5.60
CA MET A 20 5.81 14.36 -6.08
C MET A 20 5.25 15.69 -5.59
N MET A 21 5.38 16.73 -6.41
CA MET A 21 4.44 17.84 -6.46
C MET A 21 3.16 17.35 -7.14
N ALA A 22 2.41 16.48 -6.46
CA ALA A 22 0.97 16.54 -6.57
C ALA A 22 0.53 17.57 -5.52
N ASP A 23 0.44 18.84 -5.93
CA ASP A 23 -0.35 19.83 -5.20
C ASP A 23 -1.66 19.14 -4.78
N GLY A 24 -2.01 19.13 -3.49
CA GLY A 24 -3.25 18.53 -3.00
C GLY A 24 -4.47 19.01 -3.79
N ARG A 25 -4.40 20.21 -4.37
CA ARG A 25 -5.42 20.77 -5.27
C ARG A 25 -5.54 20.01 -6.60
N GLY A 26 -4.49 19.36 -7.09
CA GLY A 26 -4.49 18.58 -8.35
C GLY A 26 -5.31 17.29 -8.23
N VAL A 27 -5.12 16.55 -7.14
CA VAL A 27 -5.91 15.35 -6.84
C VAL A 27 -7.37 15.72 -6.53
N VAL A 28 -7.60 16.80 -5.78
CA VAL A 28 -8.95 17.31 -5.48
C VAL A 28 -9.67 17.78 -6.73
N ARG A 29 -8.99 18.50 -7.65
CA ARG A 29 -9.58 18.93 -8.93
C ARG A 29 -9.88 17.76 -9.86
N MET A 30 -9.00 16.75 -9.90
CA MET A 30 -9.23 15.53 -10.67
C MET A 30 -10.42 14.74 -10.13
N VAL A 31 -10.52 14.58 -8.80
CA VAL A 31 -11.64 13.91 -8.12
C VAL A 31 -12.95 14.69 -8.28
N ALA A 32 -12.92 16.03 -8.16
CA ALA A 32 -14.10 16.88 -8.37
C ALA A 32 -14.56 16.89 -9.84
N ALA A 33 -13.63 16.85 -10.80
CA ALA A 33 -13.95 16.74 -12.23
C ALA A 33 -14.56 15.38 -12.56
N PHE A 34 -14.04 14.29 -11.97
CA PHE A 34 -14.54 12.94 -12.16
C PHE A 34 -15.91 12.72 -11.50
N ALA A 35 -16.13 13.27 -10.30
CA ALA A 35 -17.43 13.27 -9.62
C ALA A 35 -18.51 14.03 -10.41
N ARG A 36 -18.15 15.13 -11.08
CA ARG A 36 -19.04 15.87 -12.00
C ARG A 36 -19.35 15.09 -13.27
N MET A 37 -18.48 14.17 -13.69
CA MET A 37 -18.60 13.40 -14.92
C MET A 37 -19.45 12.12 -14.74
N LEU A 38 -19.50 11.57 -13.53
CA LEU A 38 -20.18 10.31 -13.22
C LEU A 38 -21.60 10.46 -12.65
N MET A 39 -22.00 11.66 -12.20
CA MET A 39 -23.37 11.87 -11.71
C MET A 39 -24.30 12.26 -12.88
N PRO A 40 -25.38 11.50 -13.13
CA PRO A 40 -26.36 11.89 -14.14
C PRO A 40 -26.98 13.23 -13.75
N VAL A 41 -27.02 14.18 -14.69
CA VAL A 41 -27.76 15.44 -14.57
C VAL A 41 -29.26 15.11 -14.47
N ARG A 42 -29.72 14.73 -13.28
CA ARG A 42 -31.14 14.79 -12.91
C ARG A 42 -31.32 16.06 -12.13
N ARG A 43 -32.34 16.84 -12.48
CA ARG A 43 -32.86 17.94 -11.64
C ARG A 43 -33.08 17.37 -10.24
N LEU A 44 -32.21 17.75 -9.30
CA LEU A 44 -32.38 17.48 -7.89
C LEU A 44 -33.24 18.62 -7.32
N ASP A 45 -34.27 18.24 -6.56
CA ASP A 45 -35.09 19.16 -5.78
C ASP A 45 -34.22 19.99 -4.84
N CYS A 46 -34.58 21.26 -4.66
CA CYS A 46 -33.88 22.19 -3.80
C CYS A 46 -34.00 21.77 -2.33
N GLY A 47 -33.00 21.04 -1.84
CA GLY A 47 -32.84 20.69 -0.44
C GLY A 47 -31.58 19.86 -0.26
N GLU A 48 -30.46 20.56 -0.02
CA GLU A 48 -29.09 20.03 0.07
C GLU A 48 -28.44 19.73 -1.29
N ASP A 49 -27.55 20.64 -1.71
CA ASP A 49 -26.64 20.37 -2.82
C ASP A 49 -25.66 19.27 -2.38
N PRO A 50 -25.70 18.07 -2.98
CA PRO A 50 -24.78 16.99 -2.66
C PRO A 50 -23.33 17.41 -2.93
N ILE A 51 -23.12 18.31 -3.91
CA ILE A 51 -21.81 18.84 -4.23
C ILE A 51 -21.33 19.75 -3.09
N ALA A 52 -22.15 20.68 -2.59
CA ALA A 52 -21.79 21.52 -1.44
C ALA A 52 -21.53 20.70 -0.16
N THR A 53 -22.29 19.62 0.06
CA THR A 53 -22.11 18.73 1.22
C THR A 53 -20.82 17.92 1.13
N VAL A 54 -20.49 17.43 -0.07
CA VAL A 54 -19.24 16.70 -0.34
C VAL A 54 -18.05 17.65 -0.28
N LEU A 55 -18.16 18.85 -0.87
CA LEU A 55 -17.11 19.87 -0.82
C LEU A 55 -16.86 20.34 0.62
N GLY A 56 -17.91 20.57 1.43
CA GLY A 56 -17.75 20.93 2.84
C GLY A 56 -17.12 19.82 3.68
N LYS A 57 -17.37 18.54 3.37
CA LYS A 57 -16.66 17.41 3.99
C LYS A 57 -15.20 17.31 3.53
N ILE A 58 -14.89 17.65 2.28
CA ILE A 58 -13.53 17.66 1.74
C ILE A 58 -12.71 18.81 2.32
N GLU A 59 -13.26 20.02 2.41
CA GLU A 59 -12.62 21.18 3.06
C GLU A 59 -12.35 20.89 4.56
N SER A 60 -13.32 20.29 5.26
CA SER A 60 -13.14 19.83 6.64
C SER A 60 -12.06 18.75 6.80
N LEU A 61 -11.76 17.97 5.75
CA LEU A 61 -10.71 16.96 5.74
C LEU A 61 -9.33 17.55 5.38
N GLU A 62 -9.28 18.64 4.61
CA GLU A 62 -8.07 19.44 4.41
C GLU A 62 -7.62 20.15 5.69
N ASP A 63 -8.56 20.66 6.50
CA ASP A 63 -8.29 21.23 7.82
C ASP A 63 -7.88 20.16 8.87
N GLY A 64 -8.19 18.89 8.57
CA GLY A 64 -7.74 17.72 9.30
C GLY A 64 -6.29 17.37 8.99
N VAL A 65 -5.36 18.14 9.57
CA VAL A 65 -3.88 17.98 9.50
C VAL A 65 -3.39 16.51 9.56
N GLY A 66 -4.13 15.58 10.17
CA GLY A 66 -3.78 14.16 10.26
C GLY A 66 -3.90 13.33 8.97
N GLY A 67 -4.76 13.69 8.01
CA GLY A 67 -5.01 12.87 6.82
C GLY A 67 -3.94 13.03 5.71
N VAL A 68 -3.41 14.25 5.57
CA VAL A 68 -2.34 14.57 4.61
C VAL A 68 -0.98 14.16 5.18
N LEU A 69 -0.75 14.38 6.48
CA LEU A 69 0.50 13.96 7.13
C LEU A 69 0.68 12.44 7.14
N GLY A 70 -0.38 11.65 7.35
CA GLY A 70 -0.29 10.19 7.32
C GLY A 70 0.07 9.61 5.95
N LYS A 71 -0.34 10.27 4.85
CA LYS A 71 0.01 9.86 3.48
C LYS A 71 1.45 10.23 3.11
N ILE A 72 1.90 11.42 3.53
CA ILE A 72 3.30 11.84 3.39
C ILE A 72 4.22 10.91 4.19
N ASP A 73 3.81 10.51 5.39
CA ASP A 73 4.55 9.57 6.23
C ASP A 73 4.68 8.19 5.57
N GLY A 74 3.59 7.60 5.04
CA GLY A 74 3.65 6.31 4.34
C GLY A 74 4.49 6.33 3.06
N MET A 75 4.41 7.41 2.27
CA MET A 75 5.23 7.57 1.07
C MET A 75 6.71 7.72 1.43
N LEU A 76 7.03 8.56 2.41
CA LEU A 76 8.39 8.73 2.90
C LEU A 76 8.95 7.42 3.49
N HIS A 77 8.13 6.70 4.26
CA HIS A 77 8.45 5.41 4.84
C HIS A 77 8.85 4.40 3.77
N ASN A 78 8.03 4.23 2.73
CA ASN A 78 8.32 3.30 1.64
C ASN A 78 9.58 3.71 0.87
N GLN A 79 9.78 5.00 0.60
CA GLN A 79 10.97 5.49 -0.10
C GLN A 79 12.25 5.28 0.71
N ILE A 80 12.21 5.43 2.03
CA ILE A 80 13.32 5.10 2.92
C ILE A 80 13.65 3.61 2.80
N TRP A 81 12.65 2.73 2.89
CA TRP A 81 12.86 1.29 2.77
C TRP A 81 13.43 0.90 1.41
N ILE A 82 12.92 1.44 0.30
CA ILE A 82 13.45 1.20 -1.05
C ILE A 82 14.92 1.63 -1.10
N SER A 83 15.23 2.83 -0.60
CA SER A 83 16.60 3.36 -0.58
C SER A 83 17.56 2.47 0.21
N VAL A 84 17.14 2.02 1.40
CA VAL A 84 17.92 1.10 2.24
C VAL A 84 18.10 -0.26 1.56
N SER A 85 17.03 -0.80 0.98
CA SER A 85 17.05 -2.08 0.25
C SER A 85 18.02 -2.04 -0.91
N ARG A 86 17.92 -1.04 -1.79
CA ARG A 86 18.82 -0.89 -2.94
C ARG A 86 20.27 -0.67 -2.52
N TYR A 87 20.52 0.13 -1.48
CA TYR A 87 21.87 0.32 -0.93
C TYR A 87 22.47 -1.01 -0.43
N ARG A 88 21.69 -1.80 0.33
CA ARG A 88 22.12 -3.10 0.84
C ARG A 88 22.31 -4.13 -0.27
N THR A 89 21.46 -4.15 -1.29
CA THR A 89 21.64 -5.01 -2.46
C THR A 89 22.91 -4.67 -3.24
N ALA A 90 23.27 -3.38 -3.33
CA ALA A 90 24.46 -2.92 -4.04
C ALA A 90 25.78 -3.13 -3.27
N LYS A 91 25.78 -2.98 -1.94
CA LYS A 91 27.02 -2.95 -1.11
C LYS A 91 27.07 -3.94 0.05
N GLY A 92 25.95 -4.58 0.39
CA GLY A 92 25.84 -5.46 1.56
C GLY A 92 26.45 -6.84 1.34
N SER A 93 26.94 -7.44 2.41
CA SER A 93 27.46 -8.83 2.43
C SER A 93 26.43 -9.86 2.91
N ASN A 94 25.27 -9.41 3.40
CA ASN A 94 24.20 -10.24 3.97
C ASN A 94 22.99 -10.36 3.01
N ARG A 95 23.26 -10.47 1.71
CA ARG A 95 22.23 -10.60 0.67
C ARG A 95 21.64 -12.00 0.67
N ILE A 96 20.34 -12.11 0.39
CA ILE A 96 19.65 -13.39 0.25
C ILE A 96 19.91 -13.96 -1.15
N VAL A 97 19.66 -13.14 -2.18
CA VAL A 97 19.96 -13.45 -3.57
C VAL A 97 21.16 -12.63 -4.03
N ASP A 98 22.19 -13.32 -4.51
CA ASP A 98 23.44 -12.70 -5.00
C ASP A 98 23.29 -12.21 -6.45
N LYS A 99 22.39 -11.25 -6.67
CA LYS A 99 22.09 -10.64 -7.97
C LYS A 99 21.80 -9.14 -7.85
N THR A 100 21.97 -8.43 -8.96
CA THR A 100 21.56 -7.03 -9.13
C THR A 100 20.08 -6.93 -9.51
N ILE A 101 19.49 -5.76 -9.28
CA ILE A 101 18.16 -5.44 -9.79
C ILE A 101 18.32 -5.05 -11.26
N GLU A 102 17.67 -5.80 -12.15
CA GLU A 102 17.71 -5.56 -13.59
C GLU A 102 16.72 -4.45 -14.00
N PHE A 103 17.02 -3.72 -15.07
CA PHE A 103 16.17 -2.62 -15.54
C PHE A 103 14.74 -3.07 -15.87
N GLU A 104 14.58 -4.26 -16.46
CA GLU A 104 13.26 -4.79 -16.76
C GLU A 104 12.43 -5.05 -15.50
N GLN A 105 13.07 -5.37 -14.36
CA GLN A 105 12.36 -5.49 -13.09
C GLN A 105 11.89 -4.11 -12.60
N VAL A 106 12.78 -3.10 -12.65
CA VAL A 106 12.44 -1.73 -12.28
C VAL A 106 11.25 -1.21 -13.10
N ASP A 107 11.25 -1.45 -14.40
CA ASP A 107 10.16 -1.03 -15.29
C ASP A 107 8.83 -1.71 -14.93
N ARG A 108 8.83 -3.02 -14.65
CA ARG A 108 7.63 -3.74 -14.21
C ARG A 108 7.10 -3.22 -12.87
N GLU A 109 8.01 -2.91 -11.95
CA GLU A 109 7.67 -2.44 -10.60
C GLU A 109 7.25 -0.96 -10.56
N SER A 110 7.48 -0.23 -11.65
CA SER A 110 7.13 1.19 -11.76
C SER A 110 5.70 1.47 -12.20
N ASN A 111 4.84 0.44 -12.32
CA ASN A 111 3.42 0.63 -12.68
C ASN A 111 2.52 0.56 -11.43
N TRP A 112 2.07 1.72 -10.94
CA TRP A 112 1.34 1.90 -9.68
C TRP A 112 -0.07 2.52 -9.85
N ASP A 113 -0.47 2.81 -11.09
CA ASP A 113 -1.72 3.53 -11.40
C ASP A 113 -2.96 2.82 -10.84
N ASP A 114 -3.06 1.50 -11.08
CA ASP A 114 -4.19 0.69 -10.62
C ASP A 114 -4.34 0.72 -9.10
N GLN A 115 -3.23 0.73 -8.36
CA GLN A 115 -3.26 0.74 -6.90
C GLN A 115 -3.69 2.10 -6.37
N ILE A 116 -3.18 3.19 -6.94
CA ILE A 116 -3.59 4.54 -6.54
C ILE A 116 -5.07 4.75 -6.80
N LEU A 117 -5.53 4.38 -8.00
CA LEU A 117 -6.93 4.56 -8.38
C LEU A 117 -7.83 3.72 -7.48
N PHE A 118 -7.50 2.44 -7.29
CA PHE A 118 -8.29 1.54 -6.44
C PHE A 118 -8.36 2.02 -4.99
N ASN A 119 -7.21 2.28 -4.35
CA ASN A 119 -7.17 2.75 -2.96
C ASN A 119 -7.88 4.11 -2.82
N GLY A 120 -7.67 5.02 -3.77
CA GLY A 120 -8.34 6.32 -3.80
C GLY A 120 -9.87 6.20 -3.83
N ILE A 121 -10.41 5.35 -4.71
CA ILE A 121 -11.85 5.08 -4.82
C ILE A 121 -12.38 4.45 -3.54
N ILE A 122 -11.71 3.43 -2.99
CA ILE A 122 -12.19 2.73 -1.79
C ILE A 122 -12.18 3.66 -0.58
N PHE A 123 -11.13 4.44 -0.35
CA PHE A 123 -11.10 5.41 0.74
C PHE A 123 -12.17 6.48 0.58
N TYR A 124 -12.40 6.96 -0.64
CA TYR A 124 -13.48 7.91 -0.93
C TYR A 124 -14.86 7.32 -0.58
N ILE A 125 -15.15 6.11 -1.03
CA ILE A 125 -16.40 5.40 -0.68
C ILE A 125 -16.50 5.19 0.84
N GLY A 126 -15.40 4.79 1.50
CA GLY A 126 -15.36 4.61 2.95
C GLY A 126 -15.74 5.87 3.72
N LEU A 127 -15.20 7.03 3.31
CA LEU A 127 -15.53 8.33 3.91
C LEU A 127 -17.01 8.72 3.73
N LEU A 128 -17.62 8.33 2.60
CA LEU A 128 -19.04 8.60 2.35
C LEU A 128 -19.96 7.65 3.11
N THR A 129 -19.55 6.41 3.33
CA THR A 129 -20.43 5.33 3.78
C THR A 129 -20.28 4.99 5.27
N VAL A 130 -19.14 5.30 5.90
CA VAL A 130 -18.89 4.97 7.31
C VAL A 130 -19.28 6.13 8.22
N PRO A 131 -20.40 6.03 8.98
CA PRO A 131 -20.81 7.09 9.89
C PRO A 131 -19.80 7.24 11.03
N GLY A 132 -19.36 8.47 11.31
CA GLY A 132 -18.41 8.73 12.40
C GLY A 132 -16.94 8.48 12.06
N ALA A 133 -16.58 8.19 10.79
CA ALA A 133 -15.18 8.09 10.36
C ALA A 133 -14.36 9.37 10.66
N ALA A 134 -15.02 10.54 10.64
CA ALA A 134 -14.42 11.82 11.00
C ALA A 134 -14.33 12.08 12.52
N GLN A 135 -14.90 11.22 13.36
CA GLN A 135 -15.09 11.44 14.80
C GLN A 135 -14.65 10.22 15.62
N LEU A 136 -13.52 9.60 15.24
CA LEU A 136 -12.95 8.50 15.99
C LEU A 136 -12.20 9.01 17.24
N PRO A 137 -12.32 8.34 18.40
CA PRO A 137 -11.47 8.65 19.54
C PRO A 137 -10.00 8.39 19.20
N LEU A 138 -9.10 9.14 19.82
CA LEU A 138 -7.65 8.94 19.62
C LEU A 138 -7.19 7.54 20.04
N TRP A 139 -7.71 7.03 21.15
CA TRP A 139 -7.30 5.75 21.74
C TRP A 139 -8.47 4.92 22.24
N ARG A 140 -8.44 3.62 21.97
CA ARG A 140 -9.32 2.61 22.55
C ARG A 140 -8.60 1.29 22.74
N THR A 141 -8.40 0.88 23.98
CA THR A 141 -7.65 -0.35 24.29
C THR A 141 -8.36 -1.60 23.76
N ASP A 142 -9.69 -1.67 23.87
CA ASP A 142 -10.47 -2.80 23.36
C ASP A 142 -10.35 -2.96 21.84
N GLY A 143 -10.38 -1.85 21.09
CA GLY A 143 -10.14 -1.82 19.65
C GLY A 143 -8.72 -2.23 19.27
N VAL A 144 -7.71 -1.72 19.97
CA VAL A 144 -6.30 -2.09 19.73
C VAL A 144 -6.10 -3.59 19.94
N VAL A 145 -6.60 -4.14 21.06
CA VAL A 145 -6.49 -5.57 21.37
C VAL A 145 -7.24 -6.40 20.33
N LEU A 146 -8.46 -6.00 19.95
CA LEU A 146 -9.23 -6.68 18.91
C LEU A 146 -8.48 -6.73 17.58
N THR A 147 -7.90 -5.60 17.14
CA THR A 147 -7.13 -5.53 15.90
C THR A 147 -5.93 -6.47 15.91
N VAL A 148 -5.17 -6.50 17.02
CA VAL A 148 -4.01 -7.41 17.16
C VAL A 148 -4.45 -8.88 17.10
N LEU A 149 -5.53 -9.25 17.80
CA LEU A 149 -6.04 -10.63 17.81
C LEU A 149 -6.59 -11.05 16.44
N LEU A 150 -7.33 -10.17 15.77
CA LEU A 150 -7.86 -10.43 14.43
C LEU A 150 -6.74 -10.59 13.40
N HIS A 151 -5.70 -9.77 13.49
CA HIS A 151 -4.56 -9.89 12.61
C HIS A 151 -3.81 -11.19 12.87
N SER A 152 -3.27 -11.37 14.09
CA SER A 152 -2.41 -12.50 14.45
C SER A 152 -3.08 -13.88 14.39
N GLY A 153 -4.41 -13.95 14.38
CA GLY A 153 -5.15 -15.19 14.21
C GLY A 153 -5.81 -15.29 12.82
N PRO A 154 -7.06 -14.81 12.66
CA PRO A 154 -7.83 -14.97 11.43
C PRO A 154 -7.15 -14.47 10.16
N VAL A 155 -6.55 -13.27 10.17
CA VAL A 155 -5.95 -12.69 8.96
C VAL A 155 -4.73 -13.49 8.52
N GLU A 156 -3.81 -13.78 9.43
CA GLU A 156 -2.62 -14.61 9.13
C GLU A 156 -3.01 -16.02 8.62
N PHE A 157 -4.01 -16.64 9.25
CA PHE A 157 -4.53 -17.93 8.80
C PHE A 157 -5.07 -17.86 7.36
N LEU A 158 -5.92 -16.86 7.08
CA LEU A 158 -6.51 -16.68 5.75
C LEU A 158 -5.44 -16.29 4.72
N TYR A 159 -4.47 -15.46 5.09
CA TYR A 159 -3.32 -15.07 4.27
C TYR A 159 -2.55 -16.30 3.82
N TYR A 160 -2.20 -17.20 4.75
CA TYR A 160 -1.48 -18.43 4.43
C TYR A 160 -2.20 -19.25 3.37
N TRP A 161 -3.51 -19.48 3.53
CA TRP A 161 -4.29 -20.28 2.59
C TRP A 161 -4.53 -19.58 1.26
N LEU A 162 -4.76 -18.26 1.26
CA LEU A 162 -4.88 -17.46 0.04
C LEU A 162 -3.59 -17.53 -0.77
N HIS A 163 -2.46 -17.23 -0.15
CA HIS A 163 -1.16 -17.26 -0.81
C HIS A 163 -0.84 -18.66 -1.32
N ARG A 164 -1.09 -19.71 -0.53
CA ARG A 164 -0.95 -21.11 -0.97
C ARG A 164 -1.84 -21.44 -2.17
N ALA A 165 -3.07 -20.91 -2.21
CA ALA A 165 -3.97 -21.09 -3.36
C ALA A 165 -3.46 -20.36 -4.60
N LEU A 166 -2.91 -19.15 -4.46
CA LEU A 166 -2.31 -18.39 -5.56
C LEU A 166 -1.13 -19.13 -6.21
N HIS A 167 -0.42 -19.97 -5.46
CA HIS A 167 0.62 -20.87 -5.99
C HIS A 167 0.09 -22.11 -6.72
N HIS A 168 -1.23 -22.35 -6.73
CA HIS A 168 -1.80 -23.39 -7.57
C HIS A 168 -1.69 -23.00 -9.05
N HIS A 169 -1.20 -23.91 -9.91
CA HIS A 169 -0.80 -23.63 -11.31
C HIS A 169 -1.73 -22.69 -12.09
N TYR A 170 -3.06 -22.88 -11.96
CA TYR A 170 -4.06 -22.07 -12.64
C TYR A 170 -4.05 -20.61 -12.20
N LEU A 171 -4.00 -20.37 -10.88
CA LEU A 171 -3.96 -19.03 -10.29
C LEU A 171 -2.57 -18.43 -10.43
N TYR A 172 -1.52 -19.25 -10.29
CA TYR A 172 -0.15 -18.79 -10.42
C TYR A 172 0.07 -18.14 -11.78
N SER A 173 -0.20 -18.85 -12.87
CA SER A 173 0.11 -18.36 -14.22
C SER A 173 -0.70 -17.13 -14.66
N ARG A 174 -1.79 -16.79 -13.95
CA ARG A 174 -2.74 -15.73 -14.33
C ARG A 174 -2.70 -14.54 -13.39
N TYR A 175 -2.45 -14.79 -12.11
CA TYR A 175 -2.68 -13.82 -11.06
C TYR A 175 -1.51 -13.66 -10.10
N HIS A 176 -0.51 -14.55 -10.08
CA HIS A 176 0.58 -14.48 -9.10
C HIS A 176 1.99 -14.50 -9.73
N SER A 177 2.14 -15.02 -10.96
CA SER A 177 3.45 -15.15 -11.61
C SER A 177 4.10 -13.79 -11.91
N HIS A 178 3.30 -12.74 -12.09
CA HIS A 178 3.82 -11.39 -12.29
C HIS A 178 4.55 -10.88 -11.03
N HIS A 179 3.97 -11.11 -9.85
CA HIS A 179 4.60 -10.80 -8.57
C HIS A 179 5.94 -11.57 -8.40
N HIS A 180 5.94 -12.87 -8.71
CA HIS A 180 7.15 -13.71 -8.67
C HIS A 180 8.17 -13.42 -9.79
N SER A 181 7.87 -12.49 -10.71
CA SER A 181 8.85 -12.06 -11.72
C SER A 181 9.95 -11.16 -11.13
N SER A 182 9.76 -10.64 -9.91
CA SER A 182 10.74 -9.87 -9.18
C SER A 182 11.66 -10.80 -8.37
N ILE A 183 12.79 -11.15 -8.97
CA ILE A 183 13.73 -12.14 -8.41
C ILE A 183 14.58 -11.52 -7.28
N VAL A 184 14.99 -10.27 -7.46
CA VAL A 184 15.69 -9.52 -6.42
C VAL A 184 14.66 -8.65 -5.74
N THR A 185 14.03 -9.18 -4.69
CA THR A 185 12.93 -8.49 -4.04
C THR A 185 13.40 -7.19 -3.41
N GLU A 186 12.58 -6.16 -3.57
CA GLU A 186 12.69 -4.93 -2.82
C GLU A 186 11.30 -4.51 -2.31
N PRO A 187 11.20 -3.52 -1.40
CA PRO A 187 9.92 -3.12 -0.82
C PRO A 187 8.81 -2.85 -1.85
N ILE A 188 9.13 -2.36 -3.05
CA ILE A 188 8.13 -2.18 -4.10
C ILE A 188 7.62 -3.50 -4.69
N SER A 189 8.44 -4.57 -4.74
CA SER A 189 8.00 -5.91 -5.15
C SER A 189 6.84 -6.44 -4.29
N SER A 190 6.77 -5.98 -3.03
CA SER A 190 5.72 -6.36 -2.06
C SER A 190 4.32 -5.85 -2.38
N VAL A 191 4.21 -4.88 -3.28
CA VAL A 191 2.93 -4.27 -3.65
C VAL A 191 2.56 -4.55 -5.09
N ILE A 192 3.52 -4.91 -5.95
CA ILE A 192 3.31 -5.18 -7.38
C ILE A 192 2.66 -6.54 -7.56
N HIS A 193 1.33 -6.50 -7.63
CA HIS A 193 0.47 -7.66 -7.87
C HIS A 193 -0.49 -7.36 -9.03
N PRO A 194 -0.88 -8.38 -9.81
CA PRO A 194 -2.02 -8.26 -10.70
C PRO A 194 -3.26 -7.79 -9.94
N PHE A 195 -4.11 -7.02 -10.61
CA PHE A 195 -5.24 -6.31 -9.99
C PHE A 195 -6.14 -7.20 -9.10
N ALA A 196 -6.42 -8.44 -9.51
CA ALA A 196 -7.24 -9.36 -8.74
C ALA A 196 -6.57 -9.81 -7.43
N GLU A 197 -5.25 -10.03 -7.46
CA GLU A 197 -4.48 -10.35 -6.26
C GLU A 197 -4.43 -9.14 -5.30
N HIS A 198 -4.32 -7.92 -5.85
CA HIS A 198 -4.42 -6.70 -5.05
C HIS A 198 -5.77 -6.56 -4.33
N ILE A 199 -6.89 -6.80 -5.02
CA ILE A 199 -8.23 -6.80 -4.39
C ILE A 199 -8.32 -7.85 -3.28
N ALA A 200 -7.79 -9.05 -3.50
CA ALA A 200 -7.83 -10.14 -2.54
C ALA A 200 -7.07 -9.78 -1.25
N TYR A 201 -5.84 -9.28 -1.37
CA TYR A 201 -5.07 -8.85 -0.20
C TYR A 201 -5.66 -7.61 0.47
N PHE A 202 -6.13 -6.62 -0.29
CA PHE A 202 -6.79 -5.46 0.30
C PHE A 202 -8.00 -5.86 1.14
N THR A 203 -8.86 -6.74 0.60
CA THR A 203 -10.04 -7.26 1.31
C THR A 203 -9.64 -8.00 2.57
N LEU A 204 -8.61 -8.85 2.47
CA LEU A 204 -8.10 -9.63 3.59
C LEU A 204 -7.56 -8.74 4.72
N PHE A 205 -6.70 -7.77 4.40
CA PHE A 205 -6.11 -6.88 5.40
C PHE A 205 -7.09 -5.81 5.91
N ALA A 206 -8.21 -5.56 5.22
CA ALA A 206 -9.29 -4.70 5.71
C ALA A 206 -10.09 -5.33 6.86
N ILE A 207 -10.01 -6.65 7.09
CA ILE A 207 -10.81 -7.35 8.11
C ILE A 207 -10.72 -6.71 9.51
N PRO A 208 -9.52 -6.41 10.08
CA PRO A 208 -9.44 -5.80 11.41
C PRO A 208 -10.02 -4.38 11.48
N LEU A 209 -9.84 -3.58 10.42
CA LEU A 209 -10.37 -2.22 10.32
C LEU A 209 -11.90 -2.20 10.22
N LEU A 210 -12.47 -3.08 9.40
CA LEU A 210 -13.92 -3.21 9.27
C LEU A 210 -14.54 -3.80 10.54
N SER A 211 -13.92 -4.81 11.14
CA SER A 211 -14.41 -5.44 12.37
C SER A 211 -14.44 -4.46 13.54
N SER A 212 -13.41 -3.64 13.70
CA SER A 212 -13.37 -2.60 14.75
C SER A 212 -14.40 -1.49 14.50
N THR A 213 -14.71 -1.18 13.24
CA THR A 213 -15.80 -0.26 12.87
C THR A 213 -17.17 -0.84 13.24
N VAL A 214 -17.46 -2.08 12.83
CA VAL A 214 -18.74 -2.76 13.07
C VAL A 214 -19.00 -2.96 14.57
N THR A 215 -17.95 -3.30 15.33
CA THR A 215 -18.03 -3.47 16.79
C THR A 215 -17.97 -2.15 17.56
N ARG A 216 -17.83 -1.01 16.88
CA ARG A 216 -17.69 0.34 17.47
C ARG A 216 -16.52 0.46 18.46
N THR A 217 -15.44 -0.24 18.15
CA THR A 217 -14.19 -0.22 18.91
C THR A 217 -13.05 0.52 18.18
N ALA A 218 -13.29 1.01 16.97
CA ALA A 218 -12.31 1.76 16.18
C ALA A 218 -11.75 3.00 16.92
N SER A 219 -10.46 3.24 16.74
CA SER A 219 -9.75 4.44 17.19
C SER A 219 -8.67 4.85 16.18
N ILE A 220 -8.28 6.12 16.20
CA ILE A 220 -7.23 6.65 15.32
C ILE A 220 -5.92 5.87 15.53
N ALA A 221 -5.51 5.64 16.79
CA ALA A 221 -4.31 4.87 17.10
C ALA A 221 -4.39 3.42 16.59
N SER A 222 -5.54 2.76 16.71
CA SER A 222 -5.69 1.38 16.21
C SER A 222 -5.60 1.27 14.69
N PHE A 223 -6.10 2.27 13.95
CA PHE A 223 -6.06 2.26 12.48
C PHE A 223 -4.67 2.61 11.98
N ALA A 224 -4.11 3.73 12.45
CA ALA A 224 -2.79 4.19 12.07
C ALA A 224 -1.73 3.14 12.45
N GLY A 225 -1.75 2.64 13.69
CA GLY A 225 -0.80 1.63 14.14
C GLY A 225 -0.87 0.33 13.35
N TYR A 226 -2.07 -0.11 12.97
CA TYR A 226 -2.22 -1.33 12.16
C TYR A 226 -1.72 -1.14 10.72
N ILE A 227 -2.08 -0.03 10.06
CA ILE A 227 -1.59 0.28 8.71
C ILE A 227 -0.07 0.38 8.71
N SER A 228 0.51 1.17 9.64
CA SER A 228 1.96 1.30 9.77
C SER A 228 2.65 -0.03 10.06
N TYR A 229 2.03 -0.90 10.87
CA TYR A 229 2.56 -2.23 11.14
C TYR A 229 2.59 -3.09 9.87
N ILE A 230 1.50 -3.15 9.10
CA ILE A 230 1.44 -3.92 7.86
C ILE A 230 2.49 -3.41 6.85
N ASP A 231 2.57 -2.09 6.65
CA ASP A 231 3.55 -1.48 5.74
C ASP A 231 4.99 -1.79 6.18
N LEU A 232 5.29 -1.63 7.47
CA LEU A 232 6.60 -1.93 8.03
C LEU A 232 6.98 -3.39 7.79
N MET A 233 6.09 -4.33 8.12
CA MET A 233 6.35 -5.75 8.00
C MET A 233 6.48 -6.18 6.54
N ASN A 234 5.65 -5.64 5.65
CA ASN A 234 5.69 -5.94 4.22
C ASN A 234 6.98 -5.41 3.57
N ASN A 235 7.33 -4.15 3.84
CA ASN A 235 8.58 -3.55 3.35
C ASN A 235 9.80 -4.32 3.86
N MET A 236 9.82 -4.63 5.16
CA MET A 236 10.91 -5.38 5.77
C MET A 236 11.08 -6.74 5.11
N GLY A 237 10.00 -7.51 4.98
CA GLY A 237 10.04 -8.88 4.48
C GLY A 237 10.39 -9.01 3.00
N HIS A 238 10.18 -7.96 2.21
CA HIS A 238 10.56 -7.93 0.80
C HIS A 238 11.93 -7.31 0.52
N CYS A 239 12.75 -7.05 1.54
CA CYS A 239 14.14 -6.68 1.34
C CYS A 239 15.02 -7.89 0.96
N ASN A 240 15.92 -7.74 -0.02
CA ASN A 240 16.89 -8.79 -0.40
C ASN A 240 18.09 -8.94 0.57
N PHE A 241 17.90 -8.76 1.88
CA PHE A 241 18.97 -8.91 2.87
C PHE A 241 18.46 -9.34 4.24
N GLU A 242 19.27 -10.12 4.97
CA GLU A 242 18.95 -10.55 6.34
C GLU A 242 19.04 -9.35 7.30
N LEU A 243 17.89 -8.82 7.75
CA LEU A 243 17.85 -7.71 8.72
C LEU A 243 18.05 -8.20 10.16
N ILE A 244 17.40 -9.31 10.51
CA ILE A 244 17.30 -9.80 11.89
C ILE A 244 18.42 -10.80 12.19
N PRO A 245 19.29 -10.55 13.19
CA PRO A 245 20.35 -11.49 13.54
C PRO A 245 19.80 -12.85 14.01
N LYS A 246 20.45 -13.94 13.58
CA LYS A 246 20.12 -15.32 14.00
C LYS A 246 20.09 -15.51 15.52
N LEU A 247 20.88 -14.72 16.25
CA LEU A 247 20.91 -14.72 17.71
C LEU A 247 19.52 -14.44 18.33
N LEU A 248 18.73 -13.54 17.75
CA LEU A 248 17.40 -13.20 18.28
C LEU A 248 16.45 -14.40 18.19
N PHE A 249 16.48 -15.14 17.09
CA PHE A 249 15.72 -16.38 16.94
C PHE A 249 16.20 -17.50 17.87
N SER A 250 17.48 -17.49 18.25
CA SER A 250 18.01 -18.44 19.24
C SER A 250 17.60 -18.09 20.67
N ILE A 251 17.54 -16.80 21.03
CA ILE A 251 17.14 -16.33 22.37
C ILE A 251 15.64 -16.48 22.57
N PHE A 252 14.85 -16.16 21.55
CA PHE A 252 13.39 -16.25 21.61
C PHE A 252 12.83 -16.94 20.36
N PRO A 253 12.84 -18.30 20.32
CA PRO A 253 12.36 -19.07 19.18
C PRO A 253 10.94 -18.74 18.70
N PRO A 254 9.97 -18.37 19.56
CA PRO A 254 8.64 -17.95 19.10
C PRO A 254 8.64 -16.71 18.21
N LEU A 255 9.70 -15.89 18.22
CA LEU A 255 9.81 -14.68 17.39
C LEU A 255 9.55 -14.95 15.90
N LYS A 256 9.94 -16.12 15.40
CA LYS A 256 9.74 -16.52 14.00
C LYS A 256 8.27 -16.60 13.58
N PHE A 257 7.34 -16.70 14.53
CA PHE A 257 5.91 -16.74 14.28
C PHE A 257 5.24 -15.37 14.49
N LEU A 258 5.97 -14.42 15.07
CA LEU A 258 5.48 -13.07 15.37
C LEU A 258 6.05 -12.03 14.41
N MET A 259 7.13 -12.36 13.69
CA MET A 259 7.87 -11.44 12.84
C MET A 259 8.09 -12.08 11.48
N TYR A 260 7.51 -11.48 10.44
CA TYR A 260 7.89 -11.73 9.05
C TYR A 260 9.28 -11.16 8.81
N THR A 261 10.18 -11.98 8.27
CA THR A 261 11.54 -11.59 7.92
C THR A 261 11.87 -12.01 6.50
N PRO A 262 12.73 -11.26 5.80
CA PRO A 262 13.32 -11.69 4.54
C PRO A 262 13.88 -13.10 4.62
N SER A 263 13.56 -13.93 3.63
CA SER A 263 14.02 -15.32 3.52
C SER A 263 14.21 -15.75 2.08
#